data_AF-A0A0S8E1P9-F1
#
_entry.id   AF-A0A0S8E1P9-F1
#
_cell.length_a   1.000
_cell.length_b   1.000
_cell.length_c   1.000
_cell.angle_alpha   90.00
_cell.angle_beta   90.00
_cell.angle_gamma   90.00
#
_symmetry.space_group_name_H-M   'P 1'
#
loop_
_entity.id
_entity.type
_entity.pdbx_description
1 polymer ?
#
loop_
_entity_poly.entity_id
_entity_poly.type
_entity_poly.pdbx_seq_one_letter_code
_entity_poly.pdbx_strand_id
1 'polypeptide(L)'
;MSRRSGFTLIELLVVIAIIAILMAIMMPALARVKEQAREITCRANLRQYGVAQAMYLDENDDRYPSAWRSLVANEYPVSGYQRYCRWHDPRYPADGPFWPYLKNEKVHLCPSFKVL
;
A
#
# COMPACT_ATOMS: atom_id res chain seq x y z
N MET A 1 -52.28 -28.78 -5.67
CA MET A 1 -50.92 -29.16 -5.20
C MET A 1 -49.92 -28.88 -6.31
N SER A 2 -49.13 -27.81 -6.24
CA SER A 2 -48.03 -27.61 -7.20
C SER A 2 -46.87 -28.52 -6.82
N ARG A 3 -46.44 -29.38 -7.73
CA ARG A 3 -45.21 -30.16 -7.55
C ARG A 3 -44.05 -29.18 -7.69
N ARG A 4 -43.30 -28.96 -6.61
CA ARG A 4 -42.04 -28.21 -6.68
C ARG A 4 -41.06 -29.06 -7.49
N SER A 5 -40.58 -28.53 -8.61
CA SER A 5 -39.46 -29.11 -9.36
C SER A 5 -38.19 -28.98 -8.54
N GLY A 6 -37.62 -30.11 -8.11
CA GLY A 6 -36.30 -30.14 -7.48
C GLY A 6 -35.20 -30.08 -8.53
N PHE A 7 -34.07 -29.47 -8.20
CA PHE A 7 -32.87 -29.51 -9.01
C PHE A 7 -32.36 -30.95 -9.13
N THR A 8 -31.94 -31.36 -10.32
CA THR A 8 -31.26 -32.64 -10.48
C THR A 8 -29.80 -32.51 -10.05
N LEU A 9 -29.21 -33.60 -9.55
CA LEU A 9 -27.80 -33.63 -9.13
C LEU A 9 -26.85 -33.29 -10.29
N ILE A 10 -27.23 -33.65 -11.52
CA ILE A 10 -26.47 -33.38 -12.74
C ILE A 10 -26.43 -31.88 -13.04
N GLU A 11 -27.57 -31.19 -12.96
CA GLU A 11 -27.62 -29.73 -13.19
C GLU A 11 -26.75 -28.97 -12.20
N LEU A 12 -26.77 -29.38 -10.91
CA LEU A 12 -25.90 -28.77 -9.90
C LEU A 12 -24.42 -29.03 -10.19
N LEU A 13 -24.08 -30.25 -10.62
CA LEU A 13 -22.71 -30.67 -10.91
C LEU A 13 -22.11 -29.92 -12.11
N VAL A 14 -22.89 -29.71 -13.16
CA VAL A 14 -22.44 -28.95 -14.34
C VAL A 14 -22.18 -27.48 -13.97
N VAL A 15 -23.04 -26.88 -13.13
CA VAL A 15 -22.87 -25.48 -12.69
C VAL A 15 -21.57 -25.29 -11.90
N ILE A 16 -21.29 -26.16 -10.93
CA ILE A 16 -20.03 -26.06 -10.17
C ILE A 16 -18.80 -26.29 -11.05
N ALA A 17 -18.89 -27.18 -12.05
CA ALA A 17 -17.81 -27.42 -12.99
C ALA A 17 -17.51 -26.17 -13.84
N ILE A 18 -18.54 -25.48 -14.34
CA ILE A 18 -18.38 -24.23 -15.07
C ILE A 18 -17.77 -23.15 -14.17
N ILE A 19 -18.26 -23.00 -12.93
CA ILE A 19 -17.70 -22.03 -11.97
C ILE A 19 -16.22 -22.32 -11.68
N ALA A 20 -15.84 -23.59 -11.52
CA ALA A 20 -14.45 -23.98 -11.28
C ALA A 20 -13.53 -23.60 -12.45
N ILE A 21 -13.96 -23.83 -13.69
CA ILE A 21 -13.20 -23.45 -14.90
C ILE A 21 -13.04 -21.93 -14.97
N LEU A 22 -14.12 -21.18 -14.72
CA LEU A 22 -14.07 -19.71 -14.73
C LEU A 22 -13.12 -19.18 -13.64
N MET A 23 -13.22 -19.70 -12.41
CA MET A 23 -12.31 -19.32 -11.31
C MET A 23 -10.84 -19.66 -11.61
N ALA A 24 -10.57 -20.80 -12.26
CA ALA A 24 -9.21 -21.19 -12.65
C ALA A 24 -8.54 -20.16 -13.58
N ILE A 25 -9.31 -19.54 -14.47
CA ILE A 25 -8.81 -18.51 -15.40
C ILE A 25 -8.75 -17.13 -14.71
N MET A 26 -9.68 -16.83 -13.80
CA MET A 26 -9.72 -15.53 -13.11
C MET A 26 -8.65 -15.36 -12.03
N MET A 27 -8.31 -16.41 -11.29
CA MET A 27 -7.29 -16.37 -10.22
C MET A 27 -5.94 -15.77 -10.66
N PRO A 28 -5.31 -16.21 -11.77
CA PRO A 28 -4.03 -15.62 -12.20
C PRO A 28 -4.16 -14.15 -12.63
N ALA A 29 -5.31 -13.75 -13.20
CA ALA A 29 -5.57 -12.36 -13.56
C ALA A 29 -5.71 -11.47 -12.32
N LEU A 30 -6.43 -11.92 -11.29
CA LEU A 30 -6.61 -11.18 -10.03
C LEU A 30 -5.29 -10.94 -9.29
N ALA A 31 -4.38 -11.92 -9.31
CA ALA A 31 -3.05 -11.76 -8.70
C ALA A 31 -2.26 -10.62 -9.37
N ARG A 32 -2.30 -10.52 -10.70
CA ARG A 32 -1.64 -9.44 -11.47
C ARG A 32 -2.28 -8.08 -11.20
N VAL A 33 -3.61 -8.01 -11.22
CA VAL A 33 -4.36 -6.77 -10.93
C VAL A 33 -4.04 -6.25 -9.53
N LYS A 34 -3.94 -7.14 -8.54
CA LYS A 34 -3.57 -6.78 -7.17
C LYS A 34 -2.18 -6.15 -7.10
N GLU A 35 -1.20 -6.71 -7.81
CA GLU A 35 0.15 -6.14 -7.82
C GLU A 35 0.21 -4.80 -8.55
N GLN A 36 -0.50 -4.66 -9.68
CA GLN A 36 -0.63 -3.37 -10.37
C GLN A 36 -1.27 -2.30 -9.48
N ALA A 37 -2.30 -2.65 -8.71
CA ALA A 37 -2.94 -1.72 -7.78
C ALA A 37 -1.96 -1.26 -6.67
N ARG A 38 -1.11 -2.16 -6.16
CA ARG A 38 -0.05 -1.81 -5.21
C ARG A 38 0.96 -0.86 -5.85
N GLU A 39 1.43 -1.15 -7.06
CA GLU A 39 2.37 -0.31 -7.79
C GLU A 39 1.82 1.11 -8.02
N ILE A 40 0.56 1.22 -8.45
CA ILE A 40 -0.11 2.51 -8.65
C ILE A 40 -0.11 3.33 -7.36
N THR A 41 -0.39 2.67 -6.23
CA THR A 41 -0.35 3.31 -4.90
C THR A 41 1.05 3.80 -4.57
N CYS A 42 2.07 2.97 -4.77
CA CYS A 42 3.46 3.35 -4.49
C CYS A 42 3.93 4.51 -5.38
N ARG A 43 3.56 4.52 -6.67
CA ARG A 43 3.85 5.63 -7.60
C ARG A 43 3.14 6.92 -7.20
N ALA A 44 1.90 6.83 -6.73
CA ALA A 44 1.18 7.98 -6.22
C ALA A 44 1.86 8.56 -4.97
N ASN A 45 2.29 7.70 -4.04
CA ASN A 45 3.03 8.12 -2.85
C ASN A 45 4.36 8.82 -3.22
N LEU A 46 5.13 8.27 -4.16
CA LEU A 46 6.37 8.90 -4.65
C LEU A 46 6.14 10.28 -5.26
N ARG A 47 5.05 10.47 -6.01
CA ARG A 47 4.69 11.79 -6.53
C ARG A 47 4.37 12.77 -5.41
N GLN A 48 3.68 12.32 -4.36
CA GLN A 48 3.40 13.16 -3.19
C GLN A 48 4.68 13.57 -2.46
N TYR A 49 5.68 12.69 -2.40
CA TYR A 49 7.01 13.05 -1.90
C TYR A 49 7.71 14.11 -2.74
N GLY A 50 7.65 14.01 -4.07
CA GLY A 50 8.22 15.02 -4.95
C GLY A 50 7.57 16.40 -4.76
N VAL A 51 6.24 16.43 -4.59
CA VAL A 51 5.51 17.67 -4.29
C VAL A 51 5.88 18.21 -2.91
N ALA A 52 5.91 17.36 -1.87
CA ALA A 52 6.30 17.76 -0.52
C ALA A 52 7.73 18.30 -0.47
N GLN A 53 8.65 17.70 -1.22
CA GLN A 53 10.03 18.15 -1.34
C GLN A 53 10.11 19.53 -2.00
N ALA A 54 9.38 19.75 -3.09
CA ALA A 54 9.34 21.05 -3.75
C ALA A 54 8.79 22.16 -2.83
N MET A 55 7.71 21.87 -2.11
CA MET A 55 7.14 22.81 -1.12
C MET A 55 8.12 23.09 0.03
N TYR A 56 8.81 22.07 0.52
CA TYR A 56 9.81 22.25 1.57
C TYR A 56 10.97 23.13 1.12
N LEU A 57 11.47 22.96 -0.11
CA LEU A 57 12.58 23.75 -0.65
C LEU A 57 12.21 25.23 -0.76
N ASP A 58 10.99 25.53 -1.22
CA ASP A 58 10.44 26.89 -1.33
C ASP A 58 10.43 27.61 0.03
N GLU A 59 10.10 26.88 1.11
CA GLU A 59 10.05 27.43 2.47
C GLU A 59 11.41 27.43 3.20
N ASN A 60 12.45 26.79 2.67
CA ASN A 60 13.74 26.57 3.38
C ASN A 60 14.98 26.99 2.57
N ASP A 61 14.89 28.09 1.81
CA ASP A 61 16.01 28.64 1.03
C ASP A 61 16.67 27.61 0.08
N ASP A 62 15.86 26.78 -0.60
CA ASP A 62 16.33 25.70 -1.48
C ASP A 62 17.22 24.65 -0.79
N ARG A 63 17.13 24.52 0.53
CA ARG A 63 17.89 23.53 1.29
C ARG A 63 17.09 22.27 1.50
N TYR A 64 17.70 21.13 1.24
CA TYR A 64 17.12 19.84 1.58
C TYR A 64 17.14 19.60 3.09
N PRO A 65 16.13 18.90 3.66
CA PRO A 65 16.20 18.46 5.03
C PRO A 65 17.32 17.42 5.17
N SER A 66 17.82 17.24 6.40
CA SER A 66 18.81 16.19 6.62
C SER A 66 18.24 14.82 6.19
N ALA A 67 19.02 14.05 5.44
CA ALA A 67 18.61 12.74 4.93
C ALA A 67 18.11 11.79 6.04
N TRP A 68 18.58 11.99 7.27
CA TRP A 68 18.25 11.16 8.43
C TRP A 68 16.95 11.52 9.15
N ARG A 69 16.35 12.67 8.84
CA ARG A 69 15.21 13.23 9.59
C ARG A 69 14.05 13.63 8.71
N SER A 70 14.15 13.51 7.39
CA SER A 70 13.15 13.98 6.42
C SER A 70 11.73 13.46 6.69
N LEU A 71 11.61 12.26 7.25
CA LEU A 71 10.34 11.58 7.51
C LEU A 71 10.04 11.35 8.99
N VAL A 72 11.04 11.49 9.87
CA VAL A 72 10.90 11.22 11.32
C VAL A 72 11.72 12.19 12.16
N ALA A 73 11.19 12.63 13.30
CA ALA A 73 11.91 13.45 14.26
C ALA A 73 12.89 12.61 15.10
N ASN A 74 13.94 13.27 15.65
CA ASN A 74 14.93 12.59 16.50
C ASN A 74 14.48 12.40 17.95
N GLU A 75 13.30 12.93 18.29
CA GLU A 75 12.83 12.93 19.67
C GLU A 75 12.48 11.51 20.15
N TYR A 76 12.28 10.57 19.23
CA TYR A 76 12.06 9.17 19.57
C TYR A 76 13.36 8.46 20.00
N PRO A 77 13.41 7.91 21.24
CA PRO A 77 14.56 7.19 21.75
C PRO A 77 14.70 5.84 21.04
N VAL A 78 15.55 5.76 20.01
CA VAL A 78 15.86 4.50 19.33
C VAL A 78 17.21 3.95 19.79
N SER A 79 17.16 2.81 20.48
CA SER A 79 18.33 1.96 20.73
C SER A 79 18.49 0.94 19.57
N GLY A 80 19.73 0.69 19.14
CA GLY A 80 20.08 -0.42 18.24
C GLY A 80 19.90 -0.22 16.72
N TYR A 81 19.96 -1.34 15.98
CA TYR A 81 19.99 -1.45 14.51
C TYR A 81 18.70 -0.99 13.80
N GLN A 82 17.62 -0.72 14.53
CA GLN A 82 16.33 -0.24 14.00
C GLN A 82 16.39 1.17 13.39
N ARG A 83 17.51 1.88 13.55
CA ARG A 83 17.68 3.26 13.07
C ARG A 83 17.59 3.39 11.55
N TYR A 84 17.93 2.34 10.78
CA TYR A 84 18.03 2.36 9.32
C TYR A 84 16.70 2.07 8.57
N CYS A 85 15.66 1.63 9.27
CA CYS A 85 14.39 1.15 8.67
C CYS A 85 13.14 1.91 9.15
N ARG A 86 13.29 3.06 9.81
CA ARG A 86 12.15 3.78 10.43
C ARG A 86 11.08 4.23 9.43
N TRP A 87 11.46 4.55 8.20
CA TRP A 87 10.54 5.05 7.17
C TRP A 87 9.44 4.06 6.75
N HIS A 88 9.61 2.76 7.06
CA HIS A 88 8.60 1.75 6.77
C HIS A 88 8.10 0.96 7.99
N ASP A 89 8.48 1.38 9.20
CA ASP A 89 8.05 0.73 10.45
C ASP A 89 6.78 1.41 10.99
N PRO A 90 5.62 0.75 10.96
CA PRO A 90 4.34 1.35 11.36
C PRO A 90 4.26 1.67 12.86
N ARG A 91 5.23 1.24 13.67
CA ARG A 91 5.29 1.57 15.10
C ARG A 91 5.72 3.01 15.35
N TYR A 92 6.39 3.63 14.38
CA TYR A 92 6.86 5.01 14.49
C TYR A 92 5.98 5.90 13.61
N PRO A 93 5.21 6.84 14.19
CA PRO A 93 4.47 7.79 13.39
C PRO A 93 5.45 8.65 12.59
N ALA A 94 5.10 8.97 11.36
CA ALA A 94 5.88 9.91 10.58
C ALA A 94 5.62 11.33 11.08
N ASP A 95 6.70 12.04 11.39
CA ASP A 95 6.68 13.34 12.06
C ASP A 95 7.89 14.21 11.66
N GLY A 96 8.52 13.90 10.53
CA GLY A 96 9.66 14.65 9.98
C GLY A 96 9.25 15.93 9.22
N PRO A 97 10.23 16.71 8.72
CA PRO A 97 10.01 17.96 8.00
C PRO A 97 9.12 17.88 6.76
N PHE A 98 8.95 16.70 6.14
CA PHE A 98 8.00 16.53 5.04
C PHE A 98 6.56 16.32 5.50
N TRP A 99 6.32 15.98 6.76
CA TRP A 99 4.99 15.67 7.27
C TRP A 99 3.96 16.80 7.16
N PRO A 100 4.30 18.08 7.37
CA PRO A 100 3.38 19.19 7.14
C PRO A 100 2.82 19.26 5.70
N TYR A 101 3.56 18.72 4.73
CA TYR A 101 3.22 18.76 3.30
C TYR A 101 2.56 17.47 2.81
N LEU A 102 2.68 16.37 3.57
CA LEU A 102 2.12 15.07 3.23
C LEU A 102 0.74 14.92 3.86
N LYS A 103 -0.30 15.00 3.02
CA LYS A 103 -1.71 15.05 3.45
C LYS A 103 -2.26 13.75 4.08
N ASN A 104 -1.53 12.64 3.99
CA ASN A 104 -2.04 11.34 4.39
C ASN A 104 -0.97 10.53 5.10
N GLU A 105 -1.36 9.95 6.23
CA GLU A 105 -0.41 9.24 7.06
C GLU A 105 0.17 8.02 6.35
N LYS A 106 -0.60 7.34 5.50
CA LYS A 106 -0.16 6.08 4.86
C LYS A 106 0.80 6.26 3.69
N VAL A 107 1.17 7.50 3.36
CA VAL A 107 2.01 7.81 2.18
C VAL A 107 3.43 7.26 2.34
N HIS A 108 3.88 7.06 3.59
CA HIS A 108 5.20 6.50 3.87
C HIS A 108 5.33 4.99 3.65
N LEU A 109 4.22 4.26 3.53
CA LEU A 109 4.22 2.82 3.29
C LEU A 109 3.80 2.51 1.86
N CYS A 110 4.73 1.99 1.06
CA CYS A 110 4.38 1.34 -0.19
C CYS A 110 3.87 -0.08 0.10
N PRO A 111 2.65 -0.45 -0.31
CA PRO A 111 2.08 -1.77 -0.04
C PRO A 111 2.86 -2.97 -0.62
N SER A 112 3.80 -2.72 -1.54
CA SER A 112 4.68 -3.76 -2.08
C SER A 112 5.91 -4.03 -1.19
N PHE A 113 6.27 -3.13 -0.26
CA PHE A 113 7.34 -3.41 0.69
C PHE A 113 6.83 -4.29 1.83
N LYS A 114 7.60 -5.35 2.15
CA LYS A 114 7.33 -6.17 3.33
C LYS A 114 7.69 -5.33 4.56
N VAL A 115 6.68 -5.00 5.37
CA VAL A 115 6.89 -4.48 6.72
C VAL A 115 7.46 -5.63 7.56
N LEU A 116 8.63 -5.41 8.18
CA LEU A 116 9.29 -6.37 9.07
C LEU A 116 8.68 -6.36 10.47
#